data_AF-A0A6F8ZXA8-F1
#
_entry.id   AF-A0A6F8ZXA8-F1
#
_cell.length_a   1.000
_cell.length_b   1.000
_cell.length_c   1.000
_cell.angle_alpha   90.00
_cell.angle_beta   90.00
_cell.angle_gamma   90.00
#
_symmetry.space_group_name_H-M   'P 1'
#
loop_
_entity.id
_entity.type
_entity.pdbx_description
1 polymer ?
#
loop_
_entity_poly.entity_id
_entity_poly.type
_entity_poly.pdbx_seq_one_letter_code
_entity_poly.pdbx_strand_id
1 'polypeptide(L)'
;MSREQKAVDRARKAFLTGRSKPLEHRIRQLKNLQRFLLEREKEIAEAIKKDLNKSEAGTQLYETLGLEGEIILAVKKLAEWVAPRPVEKNLLTISDTVYIQPEPLGVVLIIGAWNYPWAVTIQPLIGAIAAGREEWGGWVVCVCVCVCVCVCV
;
A
#
# COMPACT_ATOMS: atom_id res chain seq x y z
N MET A 1 -1.52 28.37 6.50
CA MET A 1 -1.68 26.92 6.27
C MET A 1 -1.38 26.16 7.55
N SER A 2 -2.27 25.26 7.95
CA SER A 2 -2.10 24.38 9.11
C SER A 2 -1.00 23.34 8.87
N ARG A 3 -0.57 22.63 9.93
CA ARG A 3 0.49 21.61 9.85
C ARG A 3 0.07 20.44 8.97
N GLU A 4 -1.20 20.08 9.04
CA GLU A 4 -1.85 18.99 8.30
C GLU A 4 -1.86 19.32 6.81
N GLN A 5 -2.28 20.54 6.45
CA GLN A 5 -2.29 21.01 5.08
C GLN A 5 -0.88 20.95 4.46
N LYS A 6 0.14 21.39 5.21
CA LYS A 6 1.54 21.31 4.77
C LYS A 6 2.00 19.87 4.53
N ALA A 7 1.55 18.90 5.34
CA ALA A 7 1.90 17.50 5.18
C ALA A 7 1.26 16.91 3.91
N VAL A 8 -0.03 17.17 3.69
CA VAL A 8 -0.76 16.74 2.49
C VAL A 8 -0.16 17.35 1.23
N ASP A 9 0.17 18.64 1.25
CA ASP A 9 0.77 19.32 0.10
C ASP A 9 2.15 18.76 -0.25
N ARG A 10 2.95 18.40 0.76
CA ARG A 10 4.24 17.73 0.54
C ARG A 10 4.07 16.35 -0.09
N ALA A 11 3.12 15.55 0.41
CA ALA A 11 2.82 14.24 -0.15
C ALA A 11 2.34 14.35 -1.60
N ARG A 12 1.45 15.31 -1.89
CA ARG A 12 0.96 15.58 -3.25
C ARG A 12 2.07 16.02 -4.18
N LYS A 13 2.95 16.93 -3.75
CA LYS A 13 4.13 17.32 -4.53
C LYS A 13 5.05 16.13 -4.81
N ALA A 14 5.34 15.31 -3.81
CA ALA A 14 6.16 14.11 -3.98
C ALA A 14 5.52 13.13 -4.97
N PHE A 15 4.20 12.91 -4.91
CA PHE A 15 3.49 12.08 -5.87
C PHE A 15 3.58 12.63 -7.31
N LEU A 16 3.38 13.95 -7.48
CA LEU A 16 3.44 14.62 -8.78
C LEU A 16 4.82 14.53 -9.44
N THR A 17 5.92 14.51 -8.66
CA THR A 17 7.27 14.29 -9.21
C THR A 17 7.46 12.93 -9.89
N GLY A 18 6.57 11.96 -9.66
CA GLY A 18 6.68 10.62 -10.24
C GLY A 18 7.77 9.75 -9.60
N ARG A 19 8.34 10.15 -8.45
CA ARG A 19 9.36 9.37 -7.74
C ARG A 19 8.89 7.96 -7.36
N SER A 20 7.59 7.79 -7.12
CA SER A 20 6.93 6.52 -6.79
C SER A 20 6.54 5.66 -8.00
N LYS A 21 6.90 6.07 -9.22
CA LYS A 21 6.58 5.33 -10.46
C LYS A 21 7.37 4.02 -10.62
N PRO A 22 8.71 4.02 -10.50
CA PRO A 22 9.49 2.84 -10.86
C PRO A 22 9.17 1.66 -9.95
N LEU A 23 9.02 0.48 -10.55
CA LEU A 23 8.76 -0.75 -9.82
C LEU A 23 9.86 -1.00 -8.77
N GLU A 24 11.11 -0.71 -9.11
CA GLU A 24 12.27 -0.82 -8.24
C GLU A 24 12.17 0.12 -7.04
N HIS A 25 11.57 1.30 -7.22
CA HIS A 25 11.33 2.22 -6.12
C HIS A 25 10.34 1.61 -5.14
N ARG A 26 9.22 1.08 -5.63
CA ARG A 26 8.20 0.41 -4.80
C ARG A 26 8.77 -0.79 -4.05
N ILE A 27 9.46 -1.68 -4.74
CA ILE A 27 10.12 -2.86 -4.14
C ILE A 27 11.09 -2.43 -3.05
N ARG A 28 11.89 -1.38 -3.29
CA ARG A 28 12.82 -0.85 -2.29
C ARG A 28 12.10 -0.27 -1.07
N GLN A 29 10.98 0.43 -1.25
CA GLN A 29 10.17 0.91 -0.11
C GLN A 29 9.62 -0.25 0.72
N LEU A 30 9.09 -1.28 0.06
CA LEU A 30 8.60 -2.49 0.74
C LEU A 30 9.70 -3.22 1.51
N LYS A 31 10.88 -3.40 0.91
CA LYS A 31 12.05 -4.00 1.59
C LYS A 31 12.55 -3.15 2.77
N ASN A 32 12.53 -1.83 2.63
CA ASN A 32 12.87 -0.93 3.73
C ASN A 32 11.86 -1.03 4.88
N LEU A 33 10.57 -1.18 4.56
CA LEU A 33 9.52 -1.39 5.57
C LEU A 33 9.70 -2.73 6.29
N GLN A 34 10.00 -3.80 5.55
CA GLN A 34 10.32 -5.10 6.15
C GLN A 34 11.52 -5.00 7.11
N ARG A 35 12.61 -4.36 6.66
CA ARG A 35 13.79 -4.15 7.50
C ARG A 35 13.45 -3.36 8.76
N PHE A 36 12.65 -2.30 8.63
CA PHE A 36 12.21 -1.50 9.77
C PHE A 36 11.42 -2.31 10.80
N LEU A 37 10.48 -3.16 10.34
CA LEU A 37 9.70 -4.03 11.24
C LEU A 37 10.60 -5.00 12.02
N LEU A 38 11.57 -5.62 11.34
CA LEU A 38 12.51 -6.55 11.97
C LEU A 38 13.48 -5.86 12.94
N GLU A 39 14.05 -4.71 12.55
CA GLU A 39 14.99 -3.96 13.39
C GLU A 39 14.34 -3.39 14.65
N ARG A 40 13.03 -3.09 14.59
CA ARG A 40 12.28 -2.42 15.67
C ARG A 40 11.26 -3.32 16.34
N GLU A 41 11.27 -4.63 16.09
CA GLU A 41 10.29 -5.59 16.61
C GLU A 41 10.08 -5.45 18.13
N LYS A 42 11.18 -5.35 18.90
CA LYS A 42 11.13 -5.19 20.36
C LYS A 42 10.51 -3.88 20.80
N GLU A 43 10.88 -2.77 20.15
CA GLU A 43 10.32 -1.45 20.46
C GLU A 43 8.82 -1.39 20.14
N ILE A 44 8.41 -2.05 19.06
CA ILE A 44 7.00 -2.21 18.67
C ILE A 44 6.25 -3.01 19.74
N ALA A 45 6.80 -4.14 20.17
CA ALA A 45 6.20 -4.97 21.21
C ALA A 45 6.09 -4.24 22.55
N GLU A 46 7.11 -3.48 22.95
CA GLU A 46 7.08 -2.67 24.16
C GLU A 46 6.03 -1.56 24.11
N ALA A 47 5.87 -0.88 22.96
CA ALA A 47 4.83 0.14 22.78
C ALA A 47 3.44 -0.48 22.89
N ILE A 48 3.19 -1.60 22.19
CA ILE A 48 1.89 -2.29 22.23
C ILE A 48 1.60 -2.85 23.62
N LYS A 49 2.62 -3.32 24.35
CA LYS A 49 2.45 -3.73 25.74
C LYS A 49 2.06 -2.56 26.65
N LYS A 50 2.60 -1.37 26.42
CA LYS A 50 2.20 -0.17 27.19
C LYS A 50 0.76 0.24 26.89
N ASP A 51 0.34 0.16 25.64
CA ASP A 51 -0.99 0.63 25.22
C ASP A 51 -2.10 -0.39 25.46
N LEU A 52 -1.83 -1.68 25.22
CA LEU A 52 -2.83 -2.76 25.19
C LEU A 52 -2.51 -3.91 26.15
N ASN A 53 -1.39 -3.86 26.86
CA ASN A 53 -0.89 -4.93 27.76
C ASN A 53 -0.78 -6.32 27.07
N LYS A 54 -0.58 -6.35 25.75
CA LYS A 54 -0.33 -7.60 25.01
C LYS A 54 1.09 -8.10 25.31
N SER A 55 1.26 -9.43 25.33
CA SER A 55 2.57 -10.07 25.41
C SER A 55 3.35 -9.88 24.10
N GLU A 56 4.68 -9.96 24.17
CA GLU A 56 5.54 -9.88 22.98
C GLU A 56 5.17 -10.92 21.91
N ALA A 57 4.96 -12.18 22.32
CA ALA A 57 4.49 -13.24 21.42
C ALA A 57 3.10 -12.95 20.84
N GLY A 58 2.19 -12.37 21.62
CA GLY A 58 0.86 -11.98 21.14
C GLY A 58 0.96 -10.83 20.12
N THR A 59 1.80 -9.84 20.39
CA THR A 59 2.09 -8.76 19.43
C THR A 59 2.66 -9.32 18.14
N GLN A 60 3.64 -10.21 18.21
CA GLN A 60 4.23 -10.80 17.02
C GLN A 60 3.19 -11.55 16.17
N LEU A 61 2.39 -12.41 16.80
CA LEU A 61 1.40 -13.24 16.12
C LEU A 61 0.27 -12.43 15.46
N TYR A 62 -0.22 -11.39 16.13
CA TYR A 62 -1.40 -10.65 15.68
C TYR A 62 -1.09 -9.34 14.95
N GLU A 63 0.10 -8.77 15.11
CA GLU A 63 0.41 -7.43 14.59
C GLU A 63 1.50 -7.45 13.53
N THR A 64 2.59 -8.19 13.70
CA THR A 64 3.77 -8.09 12.80
C THR A 64 3.90 -9.25 11.82
N LEU A 65 3.60 -10.48 12.23
CA LEU A 65 3.77 -11.67 11.39
C LEU A 65 2.97 -11.59 10.08
N GLY A 66 1.72 -11.13 10.17
CA GLY A 66 0.88 -10.91 8.98
C GLY A 66 1.45 -9.83 8.06
N LEU A 67 1.99 -8.75 8.62
CA LEU A 67 2.58 -7.66 7.84
C LEU A 67 3.83 -8.11 7.08
N GLU A 68 4.68 -8.92 7.70
CA GLU A 68 5.86 -9.48 7.03
C GLU A 68 5.47 -10.38 5.86
N GLY A 69 4.47 -11.24 6.05
CA GLY A 69 3.92 -12.09 4.98
C GLY A 69 3.37 -11.27 3.81
N GLU A 70 2.59 -10.22 4.11
CA GLU A 70 2.04 -9.30 3.10
C GLU A 70 3.14 -8.55 2.34
N ILE A 71 4.21 -8.10 3.02
CA ILE A 71 5.34 -7.44 2.34
C ILE A 71 6.06 -8.40 1.41
N ILE A 72 6.32 -9.64 1.85
CA ILE A 72 6.99 -10.66 1.03
C ILE A 72 6.13 -11.00 -0.20
N LEU A 73 4.83 -11.19 0.00
CA LEU A 73 3.87 -11.44 -1.07
C LEU A 73 3.87 -10.28 -2.07
N ALA A 74 3.75 -9.04 -1.56
CA ALA A 74 3.76 -7.84 -2.38
C ALA A 74 5.04 -7.75 -3.20
N VAL A 75 6.22 -7.90 -2.59
CA VAL A 75 7.51 -7.85 -3.32
C VAL A 75 7.57 -8.93 -4.41
N LYS A 76 7.07 -10.14 -4.15
CA LYS A 76 7.10 -11.25 -5.13
C LYS A 76 6.12 -11.06 -6.28
N LYS A 77 4.94 -10.51 -6.00
CA LYS A 77 3.83 -10.41 -6.96
C LYS A 77 3.68 -9.04 -7.60
N LEU A 78 4.42 -8.03 -7.16
CA LEU A 78 4.24 -6.66 -7.63
C LEU A 78 4.36 -6.51 -9.14
N ALA A 79 5.33 -7.17 -9.76
CA ALA A 79 5.55 -7.13 -11.20
C ALA A 79 4.34 -7.68 -12.00
N GLU A 80 3.71 -8.73 -11.48
CA GLU A 80 2.49 -9.33 -12.05
C GLU A 80 1.28 -8.42 -11.84
N TRP A 81 1.19 -7.76 -10.68
CA TRP A 81 0.07 -6.90 -10.35
C TRP A 81 0.01 -5.63 -11.18
N VAL A 82 1.16 -5.07 -11.57
CA VAL A 82 1.26 -3.84 -12.37
C VAL A 82 1.24 -4.09 -13.87
N ALA A 83 1.33 -5.36 -14.29
CA ALA A 83 1.33 -5.70 -15.70
C ALA A 83 -0.06 -5.45 -16.34
N PRO A 84 -0.11 -4.96 -17.59
CA PRO A 84 -1.35 -4.85 -18.34
C PRO A 84 -2.03 -6.23 -18.47
N ARG A 85 -3.34 -6.27 -18.21
CA ARG A 85 -4.13 -7.51 -18.30
C ARG A 85 -4.99 -7.48 -19.56
N PRO A 86 -4.73 -8.32 -20.58
CA PRO A 86 -5.58 -8.37 -21.76
C PRO A 86 -6.98 -8.86 -21.37
N VAL A 87 -8.01 -8.33 -22.03
CA VAL A 87 -9.41 -8.74 -21.83
C VAL A 87 -9.96 -9.36 -23.10
N GLU A 88 -11.00 -10.19 -22.94
CA GLU A 88 -11.67 -10.83 -24.06
C GLU A 88 -12.28 -9.77 -25.00
N LYS A 89 -12.10 -9.98 -26.31
CA LYS A 89 -12.57 -9.07 -27.35
C LYS A 89 -13.89 -9.56 -27.91
N ASN A 90 -14.80 -8.64 -28.20
CA ASN A 90 -16.02 -8.92 -28.96
C ASN A 90 -15.77 -8.71 -30.45
N LEU A 91 -16.66 -9.21 -31.32
CA LEU A 91 -16.57 -9.03 -32.78
C LEU A 91 -16.42 -7.57 -33.21
N LEU A 92 -17.00 -6.64 -32.45
CA LEU A 92 -16.92 -5.20 -32.70
C LEU A 92 -15.56 -4.58 -32.32
N THR A 93 -14.79 -5.23 -31.43
CA THR A 93 -13.51 -4.72 -30.90
C THR A 93 -12.34 -5.62 -31.29
N ILE A 94 -12.52 -6.49 -32.30
CA ILE A 94 -11.55 -7.54 -32.65
C ILE A 94 -10.26 -6.95 -33.25
N SER A 95 -10.36 -5.81 -33.94
CA SER A 95 -9.23 -5.04 -34.47
C SER A 95 -8.48 -4.25 -33.41
N ASP A 96 -9.07 -4.05 -32.23
CA ASP A 96 -8.55 -3.14 -31.22
C ASP A 96 -7.69 -3.86 -30.19
N THR A 97 -6.72 -3.16 -29.61
CA THR A 97 -5.91 -3.69 -28.48
C THR A 97 -6.60 -3.33 -27.18
N VAL A 98 -7.23 -4.30 -26.52
CA VAL A 98 -8.00 -4.09 -25.29
C VAL A 98 -7.27 -4.72 -24.09
N TYR A 99 -7.00 -3.92 -23.08
CA TYR A 99 -6.35 -4.35 -21.83
C TYR A 99 -6.78 -3.45 -20.67
N ILE A 100 -6.63 -3.98 -19.45
CA ILE A 100 -6.79 -3.23 -18.20
C ILE A 100 -5.40 -2.91 -17.66
N GLN A 101 -5.11 -1.62 -17.51
CA GLN A 101 -3.89 -1.12 -16.87
C GLN A 101 -4.20 -0.67 -15.44
N PRO A 102 -3.60 -1.29 -14.41
CA PRO A 102 -3.80 -0.87 -13.02
C PRO A 102 -3.09 0.45 -12.74
N GLU A 103 -3.87 1.52 -12.62
CA GLU A 103 -3.35 2.84 -12.30
C GLU A 103 -3.64 3.27 -10.85
N PRO A 104 -2.74 4.05 -10.25
CA PRO A 104 -2.84 4.56 -8.88
C PRO A 104 -3.70 5.80 -8.78
N LEU A 105 -4.45 5.88 -7.68
CA LEU A 105 -5.40 6.98 -7.47
C LEU A 105 -4.74 8.31 -7.05
N GLY A 106 -3.59 8.27 -6.36
CA GLY A 106 -2.94 9.48 -5.86
C GLY A 106 -2.43 9.38 -4.42
N VAL A 107 -2.62 10.45 -3.66
CA VAL A 107 -2.32 10.50 -2.23
C VAL A 107 -3.46 9.81 -1.48
N VAL A 108 -3.11 8.80 -0.68
CA VAL A 108 -4.06 8.00 0.11
C VAL A 108 -3.98 8.42 1.58
N LEU A 109 -5.13 8.50 2.25
CA LEU A 109 -5.24 8.70 3.69
C LEU A 109 -5.54 7.35 4.34
N ILE A 110 -4.75 6.98 5.36
CA ILE A 110 -4.95 5.77 6.15
C ILE A 110 -5.27 6.19 7.58
N ILE A 111 -6.39 5.69 8.10
CA ILE A 111 -6.83 5.94 9.48
C ILE A 111 -6.82 4.59 10.19
N GLY A 112 -5.98 4.47 11.22
CA GLY A 112 -5.88 3.26 12.02
C GLY A 112 -6.94 3.16 13.11
N ALA A 113 -7.21 1.92 13.54
CA ALA A 113 -7.94 1.62 14.77
C ALA A 113 -6.99 1.26 15.92
N TRP A 114 -7.50 1.28 17.15
CA TRP A 114 -6.70 1.11 18.37
C TRP A 114 -6.48 -0.36 18.79
N ASN A 115 -7.30 -1.29 18.30
CA ASN A 115 -7.30 -2.69 18.73
C ASN A 115 -6.16 -3.53 18.14
N TYR A 116 -5.76 -3.20 16.90
CA TYR A 116 -4.57 -3.73 16.24
C TYR A 116 -3.79 -2.60 15.56
N PRO A 117 -3.18 -1.71 16.33
CA PRO A 117 -2.71 -0.41 15.84
C PRO A 117 -1.68 -0.53 14.73
N TRP A 118 -0.93 -1.63 14.66
CA TRP A 118 0.04 -1.87 13.60
C TRP A 118 -0.57 -2.60 12.41
N ALA A 119 -1.32 -3.67 12.63
CA ALA A 119 -1.91 -4.43 11.53
C ALA A 119 -2.82 -3.55 10.66
N VAL A 120 -3.75 -2.82 11.26
CA VAL A 120 -4.77 -2.04 10.51
C VAL A 120 -4.22 -0.75 9.89
N THR A 121 -3.04 -0.29 10.31
CA THR A 121 -2.40 0.90 9.73
C THR A 121 -1.39 0.53 8.65
N ILE A 122 -0.56 -0.48 8.90
CA ILE A 122 0.54 -0.84 8.01
C ILE A 122 0.08 -1.73 6.87
N GLN A 123 -0.92 -2.59 7.08
CA GLN A 123 -1.47 -3.44 6.02
C GLN A 123 -2.02 -2.61 4.83
N PRO A 124 -2.89 -1.60 5.02
CA PRO A 124 -3.30 -0.74 3.90
C PRO A 124 -2.15 0.13 3.35
N LEU A 125 -1.13 0.44 4.16
CA LEU A 125 0.06 1.17 3.70
C LEU A 125 0.88 0.33 2.71
N ILE A 126 1.03 -0.98 2.97
CA ILE A 126 1.70 -1.91 2.04
C ILE A 126 0.98 -1.91 0.70
N GLY A 127 -0.35 -1.99 0.70
CA GLY A 127 -1.17 -1.90 -0.51
C GLY A 127 -1.01 -0.56 -1.25
N ALA A 128 -0.98 0.56 -0.53
CA ALA A 128 -0.78 1.89 -1.12
C ALA A 128 0.63 2.05 -1.75
N ILE A 129 1.67 1.50 -1.12
CA ILE A 129 3.04 1.50 -1.67
C ILE A 129 3.11 0.60 -2.91
N ALA A 130 2.44 -0.54 -2.89
CA ALA A 130 2.37 -1.46 -4.02
C ALA A 130 1.68 -0.81 -5.23
N ALA A 131 0.57 -0.08 -5.02
CA ALA A 131 -0.20 0.56 -6.09
C ALA A 131 0.65 1.53 -6.93
N GLY A 132 1.31 2.55 -6.33
CA GLY A 132 2.31 3.49 -6.89
C GLY A 132 2.01 4.20 -8.23
N ARG A 133 2.55 5.42 -8.46
CA ARG A 133 2.19 6.31 -9.62
C ARG A 133 2.36 5.65 -11.02
N GLU A 134 1.45 5.87 -11.98
CA GLU A 134 1.63 5.57 -13.42
C GLU A 134 1.32 6.82 -14.28
N GLU A 135 1.83 6.86 -15.51
CA GLU A 135 1.69 7.99 -16.45
C GLU A 135 1.53 7.43 -17.86
N TRP A 136 0.30 7.06 -18.25
CA TRP A 136 -0.05 6.88 -19.65
C TRP A 136 -1.27 7.74 -20.01
N GLY A 137 -1.12 8.54 -21.06
CA GLY A 137 -2.20 9.33 -21.64
C GLY A 137 -2.98 8.46 -22.63
N GLY A 138 -4.04 7.82 -22.17
CA GLY A 138 -4.96 7.09 -23.04
C GLY A 138 -5.93 6.21 -22.25
N TRP A 139 -7.22 6.52 -22.35
CA TRP A 139 -8.40 5.73 -21.94
C TRP A 139 -8.16 4.61 -20.91
N VAL A 140 -8.37 4.91 -19.62
CA VAL A 140 -8.13 3.97 -18.52
C VAL A 140 -9.44 3.60 -17.83
N VAL A 141 -9.74 2.30 -17.78
CA VAL A 141 -10.76 1.71 -16.90
C VAL A 141 -10.15 1.54 -15.51
N CYS A 142 -10.57 2.42 -14.59
CA CYS A 142 -10.02 2.55 -13.25
C CYS A 142 -10.47 1.39 -12.34
N VAL A 143 -9.53 0.58 -11.84
CA VAL A 143 -9.80 -0.32 -10.70
C VAL A 143 -9.44 0.41 -9.42
N CYS A 144 -10.45 1.00 -8.78
CA CYS A 144 -10.34 1.60 -7.46
C CYS A 144 -9.93 0.55 -6.42
N VAL A 145 -8.69 0.61 -5.94
CA VAL A 145 -8.35 0.05 -4.63
C VAL A 145 -8.82 1.05 -3.57
N CYS A 146 -10.13 1.06 -3.31
CA CYS A 146 -10.72 1.72 -2.14
C CYS A 146 -10.52 0.80 -0.94
N VAL A 147 -9.41 0.92 -0.22
CA VAL A 147 -9.32 0.32 1.12
C VAL A 147 -9.96 1.30 2.11
N CYS A 148 -11.29 1.29 2.17
CA CYS A 148 -12.02 1.77 3.33
C CYS A 148 -11.93 0.69 4.41
N VAL A 149 -11.03 0.84 5.38
CA VAL A 149 -11.15 0.07 6.63
C VAL A 149 -12.24 0.74 7.45
N CYS A 150 -13.33 0.02 7.67
CA CYS A 150 -14.46 0.45 8.50
C CYS A 150 -13.98 0.83 9.90
N VAL A 151 -14.34 2.04 10.34
CA VAL A 151 -14.39 2.37 11.77
C VAL A 151 -15.67 1.73 12.30
N CYS A 152 -15.56 0.56 12.94
CA CYS A 152 -16.61 0.11 13.83
C CYS A 152 -16.57 0.99 15.08
N VAL A 153 -17.50 1.94 15.15
CA VAL A 153 -17.91 2.60 16.41
C VAL A 153 -18.82 1.64 17.17
#